data_AF-A0A6H9V3R7-F1
#
_entry.id   AF-A0A6H9V3R7-F1
#
_cell.length_a   1.000
_cell.length_b   1.000
_cell.length_c   1.000
_cell.angle_alpha   90.00
_cell.angle_beta   90.00
_cell.angle_gamma   90.00
#
_symmetry.space_group_name_H-M   'P 1'
#
loop_
_entity.id
_entity.type
_entity.pdbx_description
1 polymer ?
#
loop_
_entity_poly.entity_id
_entity_poly.type
_entity_poly.pdbx_seq_one_letter_code
_entity_poly.pdbx_strand_id
1 'polypeptide(L)'
;MTTPPSPFENLKHLAEQGDPTQRAKTVGAALQAIPELQHWLREIRQGAVQEMRDEGMSHADVGKELGLSRARAQQISEGRTTGKRAATESAEA
;
A
#
# COMPACT_ATOMS: atom_id res chain seq x y z
N MET A 1 19.03 18.38 3.92
CA MET A 1 18.13 17.41 3.27
C MET A 1 17.62 16.46 4.33
N THR A 2 16.31 16.31 4.44
CA THR A 2 15.69 15.41 5.42
C THR A 2 15.87 13.96 4.97
N THR A 3 16.32 13.10 5.88
CA THR A 3 16.36 11.64 5.67
C THR A 3 14.97 11.13 5.28
N PRO A 4 14.84 10.22 4.29
CA PRO A 4 13.56 9.60 3.97
C PRO A 4 12.95 8.92 5.21
N PRO A 5 11.61 8.87 5.35
CA PRO A 5 10.96 8.24 6.49
C PRO A 5 11.11 6.71 6.44
N SER A 6 10.98 6.07 7.60
CA SER A 6 10.87 4.61 7.69
C SER A 6 9.66 4.07 6.95
N PRO A 7 9.74 2.91 6.25
CA PRO A 7 10.91 2.01 6.09
C PRO A 7 11.77 2.30 4.84
N PHE A 8 11.75 3.54 4.34
CA PHE A 8 12.37 3.92 3.05
C PHE A 8 13.72 4.62 3.19
N GLU A 9 14.40 4.48 4.32
CA GLU A 9 15.69 5.15 4.60
C GLU A 9 16.76 4.84 3.55
N ASN A 10 16.70 3.64 2.93
CA ASN A 10 17.59 3.22 1.86
C ASN A 10 17.49 4.09 0.59
N LEU A 11 16.42 4.86 0.41
CA LEU A 11 16.25 5.79 -0.71
C LEU A 11 17.06 7.08 -0.58
N LYS A 12 17.80 7.28 0.51
CA LYS A 12 18.63 8.48 0.75
C LYS A 12 19.54 8.81 -0.43
N HIS A 13 20.07 7.79 -1.10
CA HIS A 13 20.97 7.93 -2.24
C HIS A 13 20.34 8.73 -3.40
N LEU A 14 19.00 8.69 -3.58
CA LEU A 14 18.31 9.43 -4.65
C LEU A 14 18.48 10.95 -4.51
N ALA A 15 18.69 11.46 -3.29
CA ALA A 15 18.92 12.88 -3.03
C ALA A 15 20.38 13.30 -3.23
N GLU A 16 21.31 12.35 -3.15
CA GLU A 16 22.76 12.58 -3.14
C GLU A 16 23.41 12.38 -4.52
N GLN A 17 22.65 11.88 -5.50
CA GLN A 17 23.15 11.59 -6.85
C GLN A 17 23.33 12.84 -7.73
N GLY A 18 24.51 12.90 -8.36
CA GLY A 18 24.79 13.56 -9.63
C GLY A 18 24.45 15.05 -9.74
N ASP A 19 24.42 15.51 -10.99
CA ASP A 19 23.91 16.82 -11.34
C ASP A 19 22.37 16.91 -11.15
N PRO A 20 21.80 18.13 -11.15
CA PRO A 20 20.37 18.31 -10.93
C PRO A 20 19.48 17.59 -11.96
N THR A 21 19.95 17.44 -13.21
CA THR A 21 19.19 16.79 -14.28
C THR A 21 19.08 15.29 -14.04
N GLN A 22 20.19 14.63 -13.69
CA GLN A 22 20.19 13.21 -13.39
C GLN A 22 19.36 12.90 -12.15
N ARG A 23 19.42 13.76 -11.14
CA ARG A 23 18.59 13.64 -9.93
C ARG A 23 17.10 13.73 -10.26
N ALA A 24 16.69 14.71 -11.06
CA ALA A 24 15.30 14.89 -11.46
C ALA A 24 14.76 13.67 -12.25
N LYS A 25 15.55 13.12 -13.18
CA LYS A 25 15.19 11.91 -13.92
C LYS A 25 14.99 10.70 -13.00
N THR A 26 15.94 10.48 -12.10
CA THR A 26 15.93 9.30 -11.22
C THR A 26 14.79 9.37 -10.21
N VAL A 27 14.57 10.52 -9.57
CA VAL A 27 13.44 10.72 -8.65
C VAL A 27 12.11 10.66 -9.41
N GLY A 28 12.03 11.22 -10.62
CA GLY A 28 10.83 11.14 -11.46
C GLY A 28 10.42 9.69 -11.78
N ALA A 29 11.39 8.85 -12.16
CA ALA A 29 11.14 7.42 -12.38
C ALA A 29 10.66 6.70 -11.10
N ALA A 30 11.27 7.01 -9.95
CA ALA A 30 10.84 6.46 -8.68
C ALA A 30 9.39 6.87 -8.33
N LEU A 31 9.04 8.14 -8.54
CA LEU A 31 7.66 8.64 -8.33
C LEU A 31 6.64 7.93 -9.23
N GLN A 32 7.01 7.66 -10.48
CA GLN A 32 6.14 6.96 -11.43
C GLN A 32 5.87 5.51 -11.03
N ALA A 33 6.80 4.86 -10.33
CA ALA A 33 6.65 3.48 -9.84
C ALA A 33 5.82 3.36 -8.55
N ILE A 34 5.56 4.46 -7.83
CA ILE A 34 4.84 4.42 -6.55
C ILE A 34 3.44 3.80 -6.66
N PRO A 35 2.60 4.08 -7.67
CA PRO A 35 1.28 3.47 -7.77
C PRO A 35 1.33 1.94 -7.84
N GLU A 36 2.27 1.37 -8.59
CA GLU A 36 2.44 -0.08 -8.68
C GLU A 36 2.96 -0.65 -7.35
N LEU A 37 3.94 0.01 -6.72
CA LEU A 37 4.41 -0.36 -5.39
C LEU A 37 3.27 -0.36 -4.37
N GLN A 38 2.40 0.67 -4.39
CA GLN A 38 1.24 0.74 -3.51
C GLN A 38 0.24 -0.40 -3.77
N HIS A 39 0.04 -0.77 -5.03
CA HIS A 39 -0.83 -1.88 -5.40
C HIS A 39 -0.28 -3.19 -4.84
N TRP A 40 0.98 -3.50 -5.14
CA TRP A 40 1.67 -4.70 -4.67
C TRP A 40 1.69 -4.81 -3.13
N LEU A 41 1.98 -3.72 -2.42
CA LEU A 41 1.93 -3.71 -0.96
C LEU A 41 0.51 -3.97 -0.41
N ARG A 42 -0.54 -3.53 -1.10
CA ARG A 42 -1.93 -3.82 -0.70
C ARG A 42 -2.26 -5.29 -0.88
N GLU A 43 -1.80 -5.91 -1.97
CA GLU A 43 -1.98 -7.34 -2.23
C GLU A 43 -1.31 -8.18 -1.15
N ILE A 44 -0.05 -7.87 -0.81
CA ILE A 44 0.66 -8.53 0.29
C ILE A 44 -0.13 -8.40 1.60
N ARG A 45 -0.60 -7.20 1.92
CA ARG A 45 -1.36 -6.99 3.16
C ARG A 45 -2.68 -7.76 3.15
N GLN A 46 -3.35 -7.82 2.01
CA GLN A 46 -4.58 -8.60 1.85
C GLN A 46 -4.30 -10.09 2.06
N GLY A 47 -3.26 -10.63 1.42
CA GLY A 47 -2.85 -12.04 1.57
C GLY A 47 -2.55 -12.39 3.02
N ALA A 48 -1.72 -11.59 3.70
CA ALA A 48 -1.41 -11.80 5.12
C ALA A 48 -2.66 -11.77 6.01
N VAL A 49 -3.60 -10.86 5.75
CA VAL A 49 -4.88 -10.83 6.47
C VAL A 49 -5.73 -12.07 6.17
N GLN A 50 -5.73 -12.58 4.94
CA GLN A 50 -6.44 -13.82 4.59
C GLN A 50 -5.81 -15.03 5.29
N GLU A 51 -4.48 -15.14 5.33
CA GLU A 51 -3.77 -16.19 6.06
C GLU A 51 -4.17 -16.21 7.54
N MET A 52 -4.19 -15.05 8.22
CA MET A 52 -4.68 -14.96 9.60
C MET A 52 -6.12 -15.46 9.76
N ARG A 53 -6.98 -15.23 8.76
CA ARG A 53 -8.37 -15.71 8.76
C ARG A 53 -8.45 -17.22 8.56
N ASP A 54 -7.60 -17.77 7.71
CA ASP A 54 -7.51 -19.20 7.43
C ASP A 54 -6.94 -19.98 8.63
N GLU A 55 -6.09 -19.33 9.43
CA GLU A 55 -5.63 -19.81 10.74
C GLU A 55 -6.72 -19.76 11.84
N GLY A 56 -7.93 -19.30 11.49
CA GLY A 56 -9.11 -19.33 12.36
C GLY A 56 -9.40 -18.04 13.11
N MET A 57 -8.62 -16.97 12.92
CA MET A 57 -8.94 -15.69 13.55
C MET A 57 -10.23 -15.10 12.97
N SER A 58 -11.07 -14.50 13.82
CA SER A 58 -12.19 -13.70 13.33
C SER A 58 -11.70 -12.34 12.83
N HIS A 59 -12.48 -11.62 12.00
CA HIS A 59 -12.15 -10.24 11.63
C HIS A 59 -12.02 -9.31 12.84
N ALA A 60 -12.68 -9.61 13.95
CA ALA A 60 -12.56 -8.81 15.16
C ALA A 60 -11.20 -9.02 15.82
N ASP A 61 -10.69 -10.25 15.82
CA ASP A 61 -9.40 -10.59 16.42
C ASP A 61 -8.24 -10.10 15.53
N VAL A 62 -8.34 -10.26 14.21
CA VAL A 62 -7.42 -9.62 13.26
C VAL A 62 -7.39 -8.11 13.43
N GLY A 63 -8.56 -7.48 13.62
CA GLY A 63 -8.65 -6.05 13.91
C GLY A 63 -7.87 -5.67 15.16
N LYS A 64 -8.06 -6.39 16.28
CA LYS A 64 -7.32 -6.14 17.53
C LYS A 64 -5.81 -6.30 17.34
N GLU A 65 -5.39 -7.38 16.70
CA GLU A 65 -3.97 -7.71 16.49
C GLU A 65 -3.25 -6.64 15.67
N LEU A 66 -3.89 -6.16 14.60
CA LEU A 66 -3.30 -5.17 13.69
C LEU A 66 -3.56 -3.71 14.10
N GLY A 67 -4.24 -3.46 15.22
CA GLY A 67 -4.63 -2.12 15.64
C GLY A 67 -5.66 -1.45 14.70
N LEU A 68 -6.53 -2.24 14.09
CA LEU A 68 -7.56 -1.82 13.14
C LEU A 68 -8.97 -2.07 13.70
N SER A 69 -9.98 -1.40 13.12
CA SER A 69 -11.37 -1.80 13.37
C SER A 69 -11.69 -3.14 12.70
N ARG A 70 -12.63 -3.91 13.27
CA ARG A 70 -13.18 -5.13 12.65
C ARG A 70 -13.59 -4.91 11.20
N ALA A 71 -14.32 -3.82 10.95
CA ALA A 71 -14.80 -3.48 9.61
C ALA A 71 -13.63 -3.25 8.64
N ARG A 72 -12.52 -2.65 9.10
CA ARG A 72 -11.36 -2.45 8.26
C ARG A 72 -10.63 -3.76 7.97
N ALA A 73 -10.46 -4.63 8.96
CA ALA A 73 -9.91 -5.97 8.75
C ALA A 73 -10.72 -6.76 7.70
N GLN A 74 -12.05 -6.67 7.76
CA GLN A 74 -12.93 -7.26 6.75
C GLN A 74 -12.69 -6.69 5.35
N GLN A 75 -12.72 -5.37 5.20
CA GLN A 75 -12.48 -4.74 3.90
C GLN A 75 -11.12 -5.13 3.31
N ILE A 76 -10.09 -5.27 4.15
CA ILE A 76 -8.76 -5.69 3.70
C ILE A 76 -8.79 -7.13 3.20
N SER A 77 -9.40 -8.05 3.95
CA SER A 77 -9.52 -9.46 3.53
C SER A 77 -10.25 -9.61 2.20
N GLU A 78 -11.22 -8.74 1.92
CA GLU A 78 -12.03 -8.73 0.71
C GLU A 78 -11.42 -7.90 -0.43
N GLY A 79 -10.23 -7.32 -0.23
CA GLY A 79 -9.59 -6.44 -1.22
C GLY A 79 -10.32 -5.11 -1.47
N ARG A 80 -11.29 -4.74 -0.62
CA ARG A 80 -12.05 -3.50 -0.78
C ARG A 80 -11.23 -2.27 -0.39
N THR A 81 -11.07 -1.36 -1.34
CA THR A 81 -10.50 -0.03 -1.10
C THR A 81 -11.59 0.97 -0.73
N THR A 82 -11.40 1.73 0.35
CA THR A 82 -12.23 2.89 0.69
C THR A 82 -11.84 4.07 -0.20
N GLY A 83 -12.29 4.04 -1.46
CA GLY A 83 -12.01 5.09 -2.44
C GLY A 83 -13.07 5.07 -3.53
N LYS A 84 -13.69 6.22 -3.77
CA LYS A 84 -14.79 6.46 -4.71
C LYS A 84 -14.39 6.12 -6.16
N ARG A 85 -14.42 4.84 -6.53
CA ARG A 85 -14.55 4.30 -7.90
C ARG A 85 -15.25 2.94 -7.85
N ALA A 86 -16.51 2.95 -7.41
CA ALA A 86 -17.47 1.90 -7.71
C ALA A 86 -18.66 2.57 -8.43
N ALA A 87 -18.38 3.34 -9.47
CA ALA A 87 -19.38 4.11 -10.22
C ALA A 87 -19.26 3.94 -11.74
N THR A 88 -18.64 2.85 -12.23
CA THR A 88 -18.52 2.62 -13.68
C THR A 88 -18.81 1.18 -14.12
N GLU A 89 -19.06 0.22 -13.22
CA GLU A 89 -19.37 -1.18 -13.62
C GLU A 89 -20.80 -1.61 -13.30
N SER A 90 -21.77 -0.68 -13.28
CA SER A 90 -23.19 -1.05 -13.18
C SER A 90 -24.09 -0.22 -14.11
N ALA A 91 -23.51 0.37 -15.16
CA ALA A 91 -24.24 1.10 -16.20
C ALA A 91 -24.12 0.39 -17.55
N GLU A 92 -24.35 -0.93 -17.56
CA GLU A 92 -24.74 -1.69 -18.75
C GLU A 92 -25.26 -3.07 -18.29
N ALA A 93 -26.51 -3.08 -17.83
CA ALA A 93 -27.36 -4.25 -17.69
C ALA A 93 -28.80 -3.83 -17.96
#